data_AF-A0A1I7UUJ5-F1
#
_entry.id   AF-A0A1I7UUJ5-F1
#
_cell.length_a   1.000
_cell.length_b   1.000
_cell.length_c   1.000
_cell.angle_alpha   90.00
_cell.angle_beta   90.00
_cell.angle_gamma   90.00
#
_symmetry.space_group_name_H-M   'P 1'
#
loop_
_entity.id
_entity.type
_entity.pdbx_description
1 polymer ?
#
loop_
_entity_poly.entity_id
_entity_poly.type
_entity_poly.pdbx_seq_one_letter_code
_entity_poly.pdbx_strand_id
1 'polypeptide(L)'
;MNPVPRRLRERLSERSERQHQILVSKAAETDQLRSKVAELETEMMEKALLFDEERVKMMKDIGSIQIRLVNAVQENVTISIEAEFKAGCLHRELNKEKDEKNELKKKYNILKDQVLLLESFENVQKVKEMVEKERQRANIARRMMQEAQELLREGQEKLEGNPKPWRLCNICFEEYSEHLEKSPRVLSCGHTFCLSCLKSIAGTNVLKCPVDRTFIEIDKEDLESLPKNFAVLHM
;
A
#
# COMPACT_ATOMS: atom_id res chain seq x y z
N MET A 1 84.23 -9.25 -103.38
CA MET A 1 83.15 -8.48 -102.70
C MET A 1 83.40 -7.01 -102.96
N ASN A 2 82.49 -6.32 -103.67
CA ASN A 2 82.67 -4.90 -103.98
C ASN A 2 82.55 -4.05 -102.70
N PRO A 3 83.49 -3.13 -102.43
CA PRO A 3 83.45 -2.31 -101.22
C PRO A 3 82.24 -1.37 -101.28
N VAL A 4 81.39 -1.42 -100.25
CA VAL A 4 80.25 -0.51 -100.08
C VAL A 4 80.75 0.93 -100.21
N PRO A 5 80.19 1.76 -101.11
CA PRO A 5 80.63 3.14 -101.32
C PRO A 5 80.62 3.92 -100.00
N ARG A 6 81.70 4.64 -99.70
CA ARG A 6 81.93 5.34 -98.42
C ARG A 6 80.74 6.21 -97.99
N ARG A 7 80.15 6.95 -98.94
CA ARG A 7 78.95 7.79 -98.74
C ARG A 7 77.70 7.01 -98.29
N LEU A 8 77.56 5.76 -98.73
CA LEU A 8 76.43 4.90 -98.35
C LEU A 8 76.61 4.34 -96.94
N ARG A 9 77.86 4.07 -96.54
CA ARG A 9 78.23 3.63 -95.19
C ARG A 9 78.03 4.75 -94.16
N GLU A 10 78.42 5.98 -94.49
CA GLU A 10 78.19 7.18 -93.66
C GLU A 10 76.70 7.44 -93.44
N ARG A 11 75.88 7.41 -94.50
CA ARG A 11 74.42 7.58 -94.38
C ARG A 11 73.74 6.50 -93.53
N LEU A 12 74.22 5.25 -93.60
CA LEU A 12 73.71 4.16 -92.76
C LEU A 12 74.13 4.33 -91.29
N SER A 13 75.35 4.81 -91.02
CA SER A 13 75.82 5.17 -89.67
C SER A 13 74.98 6.30 -89.08
N GLU A 14 74.80 7.40 -89.82
CA GLU A 14 73.98 8.53 -89.39
C GLU A 14 72.51 8.13 -89.13
N ARG A 15 71.95 7.24 -89.95
CA ARG A 15 70.59 6.71 -89.74
C ARG A 15 70.50 5.84 -88.49
N SER A 16 71.50 4.99 -88.26
CA SER A 16 71.60 4.13 -87.07
C SER A 16 71.76 4.96 -85.80
N GLU A 17 72.62 5.98 -85.83
CA GLU A 17 72.81 6.93 -84.72
C GLU A 17 71.53 7.70 -84.40
N ARG A 18 70.84 8.22 -85.43
CA ARG A 18 69.53 8.88 -85.25
C ARG A 18 68.48 7.92 -84.66
N GLN A 19 68.41 6.68 -85.15
CA GLN A 19 67.50 5.67 -84.59
C GLN A 19 67.85 5.33 -83.14
N HIS A 20 69.14 5.22 -82.82
CA HIS A 20 69.59 4.97 -81.45
C HIS A 20 69.24 6.15 -80.53
N GLN A 21 69.45 7.39 -80.97
CA GLN A 21 69.05 8.59 -80.23
C GLN A 21 67.54 8.66 -79.98
N ILE A 22 66.72 8.31 -80.97
CA ILE A 22 65.26 8.22 -80.82
C ILE A 22 64.89 7.13 -79.82
N LEU A 23 65.52 5.95 -79.89
CA LEU A 23 65.27 4.83 -78.98
C LEU A 23 65.64 5.18 -77.53
N VAL A 24 66.78 5.83 -77.31
CA VAL A 24 67.21 6.28 -75.98
C VAL A 24 66.27 7.36 -75.44
N SER A 25 65.86 8.33 -76.27
CA SER A 25 64.87 9.35 -75.88
C SER A 25 63.52 8.74 -75.54
N LYS A 26 63.05 7.75 -76.32
CA LYS A 26 61.80 7.05 -76.06
C LYS A 26 61.87 6.16 -74.83
N ALA A 27 63.01 5.51 -74.58
CA ALA A 27 63.25 4.74 -73.36
C ALA A 27 63.16 5.62 -72.11
N ALA A 28 63.83 6.79 -72.13
CA ALA A 28 63.76 7.77 -71.05
C ALA A 28 62.33 8.30 -70.83
N GLU A 29 61.59 8.58 -71.91
CA GLU A 29 60.19 9.00 -71.86
C GLU A 29 59.29 7.90 -71.27
N THR A 30 59.51 6.63 -71.66
CA THR A 30 58.78 5.49 -71.08
C THR A 30 59.10 5.26 -69.61
N ASP A 31 60.34 5.44 -69.16
CA ASP A 31 60.71 5.32 -67.75
C ASP A 31 60.10 6.44 -66.92
N GLN A 32 60.07 7.66 -67.45
CA GLN A 32 59.40 8.80 -66.82
C GLN A 32 57.88 8.56 -66.69
N LEU A 33 57.24 8.02 -67.74
CA LEU A 33 55.82 7.65 -67.68
C LEU A 33 55.56 6.52 -66.69
N ARG A 34 56.41 5.48 -66.64
CA ARG A 34 56.29 4.38 -65.66
C ARG A 34 56.39 4.89 -64.22
N SER A 35 57.34 5.79 -63.95
CA SER A 35 57.47 6.42 -62.63
C SER A 35 56.20 7.17 -62.25
N LYS A 36 55.63 7.93 -63.19
CA LYS A 36 54.42 8.71 -62.96
C LYS A 36 53.17 7.83 -62.78
N VAL A 37 53.10 6.71 -63.49
CA VAL A 37 52.05 5.70 -63.28
C VAL A 37 52.16 5.10 -61.88
N ALA A 38 53.36 4.70 -61.45
CA ALA A 38 53.57 4.14 -60.12
C ALA A 38 53.19 5.14 -59.01
N GLU A 39 53.58 6.41 -59.14
CA GLU A 39 53.16 7.49 -58.22
C GLU A 39 51.64 7.61 -58.14
N LEU A 40 50.96 7.67 -59.30
CA LEU A 40 49.50 7.73 -59.36
C LEU A 40 48.82 6.49 -58.77
N GLU A 41 49.39 5.30 -58.97
CA GLU A 41 48.89 4.05 -58.37
C GLU A 41 48.96 4.10 -56.84
N THR A 42 50.07 4.59 -56.27
CA THR A 42 50.18 4.82 -54.81
C THR A 42 49.19 5.86 -54.31
N GLU A 43 49.07 7.01 -54.97
CA GLU A 43 48.13 8.06 -54.55
C GLU A 43 46.68 7.57 -54.60
N MET A 44 46.35 6.76 -55.61
CA MET A 44 45.03 6.14 -55.74
C MET A 44 44.77 5.13 -54.61
N MET A 45 45.78 4.33 -54.24
CA MET A 45 45.69 3.37 -53.14
C MET A 45 45.55 4.06 -51.77
N GLU A 46 46.30 5.13 -51.51
CA GLU A 46 46.18 5.92 -50.28
C GLU A 46 44.79 6.56 -50.15
N LYS A 47 44.27 7.15 -51.24
CA LYS A 47 42.90 7.70 -51.26
C LYS A 47 41.84 6.62 -51.04
N ALA A 48 42.03 5.42 -51.59
CA ALA A 48 41.11 4.30 -51.37
C ALA A 48 41.08 3.87 -49.90
N LEU A 49 42.24 3.78 -49.24
CA LEU A 49 42.35 3.48 -47.82
C LEU A 49 41.66 4.52 -46.94
N LEU A 50 41.91 5.82 -47.18
CA LEU A 50 41.26 6.90 -46.46
C LEU A 50 39.73 6.86 -46.62
N PHE A 51 39.26 6.59 -47.83
CA PHE A 51 37.83 6.47 -48.09
C PHE A 51 37.20 5.28 -47.35
N ASP A 52 37.88 4.13 -47.29
CA ASP A 52 37.42 2.97 -46.54
C ASP A 52 37.40 3.25 -45.02
N GLU A 53 38.40 3.94 -44.48
CA GLU A 53 38.44 4.37 -43.08
C GLU A 53 37.26 5.30 -42.73
N GLU A 54 37.02 6.32 -43.55
CA GLU A 54 35.86 7.22 -43.39
C GLU A 54 34.54 6.45 -43.49
N ARG A 55 34.41 5.52 -44.44
CA ARG A 55 33.23 4.68 -44.59
C ARG A 55 32.97 3.84 -43.34
N VAL A 56 34.00 3.21 -42.79
CA VAL A 56 33.89 2.42 -41.55
C VAL A 56 33.47 3.29 -40.37
N LYS A 57 34.04 4.49 -40.24
CA LYS A 57 33.65 5.45 -39.20
C LYS A 57 32.18 5.84 -39.32
N MET A 58 31.74 6.20 -40.52
CA MET A 58 30.34 6.57 -40.77
C MET A 58 29.39 5.41 -40.47
N MET A 59 29.78 4.17 -40.81
CA MET A 59 28.97 2.97 -40.53
C MET A 59 28.82 2.70 -39.02
N LYS A 60 29.89 2.94 -38.24
CA LYS A 60 29.83 2.86 -36.76
C LYS A 60 28.92 3.94 -36.19
N ASP A 61 29.02 5.17 -36.68
CA ASP A 61 28.18 6.28 -36.23
C ASP A 61 26.69 6.00 -36.52
N ILE A 62 26.37 5.53 -37.72
CA ILE A 62 25.02 5.09 -38.10
C ILE A 62 24.52 3.98 -37.16
N GLY A 63 25.34 2.96 -36.90
CA GLY A 63 24.99 1.89 -35.97
C GLY A 63 24.70 2.41 -34.55
N SER A 64 25.52 3.35 -34.06
CA SER A 64 25.30 3.98 -32.74
C SER A 64 24.01 4.78 -32.67
N ILE A 65 23.62 5.43 -33.77
CA ILE A 65 22.37 6.21 -33.87
C ILE A 65 21.17 5.25 -33.90
N GLN A 66 21.26 4.16 -34.67
CA GLN A 66 20.21 3.15 -34.74
C GLN A 66 19.96 2.50 -33.38
N ILE A 67 21.02 2.11 -32.65
CA ILE A 67 20.88 1.53 -31.30
C ILE A 67 20.18 2.51 -30.35
N ARG A 68 20.59 3.79 -30.35
CA ARG A 68 19.95 4.83 -29.53
C ARG A 68 18.49 5.02 -29.89
N LEU A 69 18.16 5.02 -31.17
CA LEU A 69 16.79 5.17 -31.65
C LEU A 69 15.92 3.99 -31.21
N VAL A 70 16.40 2.75 -31.35
CA VAL A 70 15.68 1.54 -30.92
C VAL A 70 15.42 1.58 -29.42
N ASN A 71 16.44 1.90 -28.61
CA ASN A 71 16.28 1.99 -27.16
C ASN A 71 15.26 3.06 -26.76
N ALA A 72 15.33 4.26 -27.37
CA ALA A 72 14.38 5.33 -27.11
C ALA A 72 12.94 4.96 -27.49
N VAL A 73 12.75 4.26 -28.63
CA VAL A 73 11.43 3.76 -29.03
C VAL A 73 10.92 2.73 -28.02
N GLN A 74 11.77 1.81 -27.57
CA GLN A 74 11.40 0.77 -26.62
C GLN A 74 11.05 1.34 -25.23
N GLU A 75 11.78 2.34 -24.76
CA GLU A 75 11.45 3.09 -23.54
C GLU A 75 10.07 3.77 -23.67
N ASN A 76 9.81 4.44 -24.79
CA ASN A 76 8.52 5.09 -25.04
C ASN A 76 7.35 4.09 -25.06
N VAL A 77 7.53 2.92 -25.68
CA VAL A 77 6.52 1.86 -25.67
C VAL A 77 6.26 1.39 -24.24
N THR A 78 7.31 1.20 -23.44
CA THR A 78 7.19 0.76 -22.04
C THR A 78 6.41 1.78 -21.21
N ILE A 79 6.76 3.07 -21.32
CA ILE A 79 6.05 4.17 -20.65
C ILE A 79 4.58 4.22 -21.07
N SER A 80 4.28 4.02 -22.36
CA SER A 80 2.90 4.01 -22.86
C SER A 80 2.07 2.88 -22.23
N ILE A 81 2.63 1.66 -22.17
CA ILE A 81 1.96 0.50 -21.58
C ILE A 81 1.69 0.72 -20.08
N GLU A 82 2.69 1.24 -19.35
CA GLU A 82 2.53 1.55 -17.92
C GLU A 82 1.45 2.61 -17.68
N ALA A 83 1.42 3.65 -18.51
CA ALA A 83 0.42 4.71 -18.43
C ALA A 83 -1.00 4.18 -18.67
N GLU A 84 -1.19 3.35 -19.70
CA GLU A 84 -2.48 2.71 -20.00
C GLU A 84 -2.95 1.79 -18.88
N PHE A 85 -2.04 0.96 -18.34
CA PHE A 85 -2.35 0.10 -17.21
C PHE A 85 -2.80 0.90 -15.98
N LYS A 86 -2.06 1.96 -15.65
CA LYS A 86 -2.38 2.83 -14.52
C LYS A 86 -3.71 3.56 -14.73
N ALA A 87 -3.99 4.06 -15.94
CA ALA A 87 -5.27 4.65 -16.29
C ALA A 87 -6.43 3.66 -16.11
N GLY A 88 -6.23 2.40 -16.51
CA GLY A 88 -7.21 1.33 -16.31
C GLY A 88 -7.47 1.00 -14.84
N CYS A 89 -6.44 1.00 -13.99
CA CYS A 89 -6.59 0.83 -12.54
C CYS A 89 -7.38 1.98 -11.91
N LEU A 90 -7.02 3.24 -12.21
CA LEU A 90 -7.71 4.42 -11.73
C LEU A 90 -9.18 4.46 -12.18
N HIS A 91 -9.46 4.07 -13.43
CA HIS A 91 -10.83 4.00 -13.93
C HIS A 91 -11.69 3.00 -13.13
N ARG A 92 -11.13 1.83 -12.78
CA ARG A 92 -11.82 0.83 -11.95
C ARG A 92 -12.09 1.34 -10.54
N GLU A 93 -11.13 1.99 -9.91
CA GLU A 93 -11.29 2.60 -8.59
C GLU A 93 -12.39 3.68 -8.60
N LEU A 94 -12.36 4.58 -9.59
CA LEU A 94 -13.38 5.62 -9.75
C LEU A 94 -14.80 5.04 -9.91
N ASN A 95 -14.94 3.94 -10.66
CA ASN A 95 -16.23 3.28 -10.80
C ASN A 95 -16.71 2.65 -9.49
N LYS A 96 -15.82 2.03 -8.70
CA LYS A 96 -16.18 1.52 -7.37
C LYS A 96 -16.67 2.64 -6.44
N GLU A 97 -15.95 3.75 -6.36
CA GLU A 97 -16.37 4.90 -5.55
C GLU A 97 -17.73 5.47 -6.00
N LYS A 98 -17.97 5.47 -7.32
CA LYS A 98 -19.25 5.91 -7.89
C LYS A 98 -20.39 4.98 -7.48
N ASP A 99 -20.16 3.67 -7.47
CA ASP A 99 -21.14 2.68 -7.04
C ASP A 99 -21.44 2.81 -5.54
N GLU A 100 -20.41 2.96 -4.71
CA GLU A 100 -20.55 3.20 -3.27
C GLU A 100 -21.34 4.48 -2.98
N LYS A 101 -21.04 5.57 -3.70
CA LYS A 101 -21.79 6.83 -3.61
C LYS A 101 -23.25 6.66 -3.98
N ASN A 102 -23.55 5.87 -5.03
CA ASN A 102 -24.92 5.60 -5.45
C ASN A 102 -25.67 4.80 -4.38
N GLU A 103 -25.05 3.78 -3.79
CA GLU A 103 -25.61 3.02 -2.68
C GLU A 103 -25.88 3.90 -1.45
N LEU A 104 -24.92 4.76 -1.10
CA LEU A 104 -25.10 5.69 0.03
C LEU A 104 -26.26 6.66 -0.22
N LYS A 105 -26.41 7.14 -1.46
CA LYS A 105 -27.53 8.00 -1.86
C LYS A 105 -28.88 7.29 -1.76
N LYS A 106 -28.96 6.00 -2.11
CA LYS A 106 -30.18 5.19 -1.91
C LYS A 106 -30.53 5.10 -0.42
N LYS A 107 -29.56 4.76 0.43
CA LYS A 107 -29.75 4.67 1.89
C LYS A 107 -30.20 6.00 2.48
N TYR A 108 -29.57 7.11 2.06
CA TYR A 108 -29.95 8.45 2.49
C TYR A 108 -31.41 8.76 2.15
N ASN A 109 -31.86 8.47 0.93
CA ASN A 109 -33.25 8.72 0.53
C ASN A 109 -34.24 7.89 1.37
N ILE A 110 -33.96 6.62 1.59
CA ILE A 110 -34.79 5.76 2.45
C ILE A 110 -34.90 6.32 3.87
N LEU A 111 -33.77 6.69 4.47
CA LEU A 111 -33.75 7.22 5.83
C LEU A 111 -34.45 8.57 5.91
N LYS A 112 -34.30 9.42 4.89
CA LYS A 112 -35.01 10.69 4.78
C LYS A 112 -36.53 10.49 4.73
N ASP A 113 -37.00 9.53 3.94
CA ASP A 113 -38.43 9.21 3.85
C ASP A 113 -38.97 8.67 5.19
N GLN A 114 -38.18 7.84 5.88
CA GLN A 114 -38.53 7.37 7.23
C GLN A 114 -38.60 8.51 8.25
N VAL A 115 -37.68 9.48 8.21
CA VAL A 115 -37.70 10.66 9.07
C VAL A 115 -38.94 11.50 8.78
N LEU A 116 -39.24 11.77 7.52
CA LEU A 116 -40.45 12.52 7.11
C LEU A 116 -41.72 11.82 7.61
N LEU A 117 -41.79 10.49 7.50
CA LEU A 117 -42.90 9.71 8.04
C LEU A 117 -43.00 9.87 9.56
N LEU A 118 -41.88 9.77 10.29
CA LEU A 118 -41.85 9.97 11.74
C LEU A 118 -42.28 11.38 12.14
N GLU A 119 -41.82 12.40 11.43
CA GLU A 119 -42.19 13.81 11.65
C GLU A 119 -43.66 14.08 11.32
N SER A 120 -44.25 13.34 10.38
CA SER A 120 -45.67 13.48 10.01
C SER A 120 -46.63 13.00 11.11
N PHE A 121 -46.16 12.20 12.08
CA PHE A 121 -46.97 11.87 13.24
C PHE A 121 -47.02 13.08 14.17
N GLU A 122 -48.13 13.83 14.12
CA GLU A 122 -48.41 15.06 14.89
C GLU A 122 -48.16 14.95 16.41
N ASN A 123 -48.04 13.72 16.94
CA ASN A 123 -47.92 13.44 18.37
C ASN A 123 -46.56 12.90 18.83
N VAL A 124 -45.51 12.86 18.00
CA VAL A 124 -44.19 12.34 18.47
C VAL A 124 -43.72 13.05 19.73
N GLN A 125 -43.89 14.37 19.81
CA GLN A 125 -43.53 15.14 21.00
C GLN A 125 -44.39 14.75 22.21
N LYS A 126 -45.71 14.61 22.02
CA LYS A 126 -46.64 14.19 23.08
C LYS A 126 -46.38 12.76 23.56
N VAL A 127 -46.01 11.85 22.65
CA VAL A 127 -45.63 10.48 22.96
C VAL A 127 -44.31 10.45 23.75
N LYS A 128 -43.30 11.22 23.34
CA LYS A 128 -42.04 11.36 24.11
C LYS A 128 -42.32 11.89 25.52
N GLU A 129 -43.14 12.93 25.65
CA GLU A 129 -43.52 13.48 26.95
C GLU A 129 -44.31 12.47 27.81
N MET A 130 -45.20 11.70 27.20
CA MET A 130 -45.96 10.65 27.90
C MET A 130 -45.04 9.55 28.42
N VAL A 131 -44.13 9.05 27.58
CA VAL A 131 -43.14 8.03 27.96
C VAL A 131 -42.25 8.53 29.09
N GLU A 132 -41.79 9.78 29.02
CA GLU A 132 -40.94 10.35 30.07
C GLU A 132 -41.71 10.56 31.38
N LYS A 133 -42.98 10.97 31.32
CA LYS A 133 -43.85 11.07 32.51
C LYS A 133 -44.07 9.71 33.17
N GLU A 134 -44.36 8.67 32.40
CA GLU A 134 -44.51 7.31 32.93
C GLU A 134 -43.20 6.78 33.52
N ARG A 135 -42.06 7.08 32.90
CA ARG A 135 -40.74 6.75 33.45
C ARG A 135 -40.50 7.44 34.79
N GLN A 136 -40.84 8.72 34.93
CA GLN A 136 -40.73 9.46 36.18
C GLN A 136 -41.62 8.84 37.27
N ARG A 137 -42.87 8.49 36.94
CA ARG A 137 -43.79 7.79 37.86
C ARG A 137 -43.21 6.46 38.33
N ALA A 138 -42.72 5.64 37.40
CA ALA A 138 -42.11 4.35 37.72
C ALA A 138 -40.87 4.50 38.61
N ASN A 139 -40.03 5.51 38.36
CA ASN A 139 -38.86 5.79 39.20
C ASN A 139 -39.24 6.24 40.61
N ILE A 140 -40.25 7.09 40.76
CA ILE A 140 -40.75 7.52 42.07
C ILE A 140 -41.30 6.31 42.84
N ALA A 141 -42.15 5.50 42.19
CA ALA A 141 -42.70 4.29 42.81
C ALA A 141 -41.60 3.30 43.23
N ARG A 142 -40.59 3.09 42.38
CA ARG A 142 -39.41 2.27 42.70
C ARG A 142 -38.68 2.79 43.94
N ARG A 143 -38.41 4.09 44.02
CA ARG A 143 -37.71 4.70 45.16
C ARG A 143 -38.50 4.51 46.46
N MET A 144 -39.80 4.79 46.44
CA MET A 144 -40.67 4.58 47.61
C MET A 144 -40.68 3.12 48.06
N MET A 145 -40.70 2.19 47.10
CA MET A 145 -40.63 0.76 47.40
C MET A 145 -39.29 0.37 48.05
N GLN A 146 -38.17 0.87 47.53
CA GLN A 146 -36.84 0.62 48.09
C GLN A 146 -36.72 1.19 49.51
N GLU A 147 -37.18 2.42 49.76
CA GLU A 147 -37.21 3.03 51.09
C GLU A 147 -38.05 2.22 52.08
N ALA A 148 -39.23 1.75 51.66
CA ALA A 148 -40.08 0.90 52.49
C ALA A 148 -39.42 -0.46 52.81
N GLN A 149 -38.76 -1.07 51.83
CA GLN A 149 -38.00 -2.32 52.02
C GLN A 149 -36.86 -2.14 53.03
N GLU A 150 -36.13 -1.03 52.93
CA GLU A 150 -35.04 -0.71 53.85
C GLU A 150 -35.53 -0.54 55.30
N LEU A 151 -36.63 0.20 55.51
CA LEU A 151 -37.24 0.36 56.84
C LEU A 151 -37.69 -0.97 57.46
N LEU A 152 -38.33 -1.84 56.66
CA LEU A 152 -38.75 -3.17 57.12
C LEU A 152 -37.55 -4.04 57.49
N ARG A 153 -36.49 -4.01 56.67
CA ARG A 153 -35.26 -4.75 56.92
C ARG A 153 -34.57 -4.29 58.20
N GLU A 154 -34.40 -2.98 58.39
CA GLU A 154 -33.80 -2.43 59.62
C GLU A 154 -34.59 -2.85 60.88
N GLY A 155 -35.92 -2.88 60.80
CA GLY A 155 -36.76 -3.37 61.90
C GLY A 155 -36.50 -4.83 62.24
N GLN A 156 -36.34 -5.69 61.21
CA GLN A 156 -36.02 -7.10 61.39
C GLN A 156 -34.61 -7.32 61.95
N GLU A 157 -33.60 -6.62 61.42
CA GLU A 157 -32.21 -6.73 61.88
C GLU A 157 -32.06 -6.23 63.33
N LYS A 158 -32.79 -5.18 63.73
CA LYS A 158 -32.84 -4.72 65.13
C LYS A 158 -33.43 -5.78 66.07
N LEU A 159 -34.44 -6.54 65.61
CA LEU A 159 -35.04 -7.61 66.39
C LEU A 159 -34.13 -8.84 66.50
N GLU A 160 -33.46 -9.22 65.41
CA GLU A 160 -32.58 -10.40 65.33
C GLU A 160 -31.16 -10.13 65.86
N GLY A 161 -30.77 -8.87 66.03
CA GLY A 161 -29.48 -8.45 66.58
C GLY A 161 -28.28 -8.66 65.65
N ASN A 162 -28.50 -9.02 64.38
CA ASN A 162 -27.44 -9.24 63.40
C ASN A 162 -27.87 -8.74 62.00
N PRO A 163 -26.94 -8.23 61.17
CA PRO A 163 -27.23 -7.89 59.77
C PRO A 163 -27.51 -9.16 58.96
N LYS A 164 -28.31 -9.01 57.90
CA LYS A 164 -28.64 -10.14 57.04
C LYS A 164 -27.39 -10.67 56.31
N PRO A 165 -27.03 -11.97 56.46
CA PRO A 165 -25.77 -12.50 55.91
C PRO A 165 -25.61 -12.34 54.40
N TRP A 166 -26.70 -12.35 53.63
CA TRP A 166 -26.67 -12.19 52.16
C TRP A 166 -26.30 -10.77 51.70
N ARG A 167 -26.27 -9.79 52.62
CA ARG A 167 -25.80 -8.41 52.35
C ARG A 167 -24.30 -8.24 52.59
N LEU A 168 -23.64 -9.23 53.17
CA LEU A 168 -22.23 -9.17 53.52
C LEU A 168 -21.39 -9.93 52.48
N CYS A 169 -20.23 -9.40 52.19
CA CYS A 169 -19.23 -10.13 51.42
C CYS A 169 -18.68 -11.32 52.22
N ASN A 170 -18.70 -12.52 51.65
CA ASN A 170 -18.17 -13.73 52.29
C ASN A 170 -16.63 -13.75 52.50
N ILE A 171 -15.93 -12.67 52.13
CA ILE A 171 -14.48 -12.53 52.30
C ILE A 171 -14.16 -11.47 53.36
N CYS A 172 -14.64 -10.23 53.19
CA CYS A 172 -14.36 -9.13 54.12
C CYS A 172 -15.45 -8.92 55.18
N PHE A 173 -16.60 -9.60 55.07
CA PHE A 173 -17.75 -9.47 55.97
C PHE A 173 -18.32 -8.04 56.08
N GLU A 174 -18.01 -7.18 55.11
CA GLU A 174 -18.58 -5.84 55.00
C GLU A 174 -19.81 -5.83 54.08
N GLU A 175 -20.71 -4.88 54.32
CA GLU A 175 -21.91 -4.69 53.53
C GLU A 175 -21.60 -4.30 52.08
N TYR A 176 -22.36 -4.88 51.16
CA TYR A 176 -22.39 -4.44 49.78
C TYR A 176 -23.00 -3.04 49.67
N SER A 177 -22.47 -2.24 48.75
CA SER A 177 -23.03 -0.93 48.42
C SER A 177 -22.89 -0.62 46.94
N GLU A 178 -23.52 0.47 46.50
CA GLU A 178 -23.39 0.94 45.12
C GLU A 178 -21.99 1.48 44.80
N HIS A 179 -21.17 1.77 45.82
CA HIS A 179 -19.79 2.19 45.67
C HIS A 179 -18.96 1.15 44.93
N LEU A 180 -18.10 1.59 44.01
CA LEU A 180 -17.37 0.72 43.08
C LEU A 180 -16.67 -0.44 43.79
N GLU A 181 -15.88 -0.17 44.83
CA GLU A 181 -15.08 -1.19 45.54
C GLU A 181 -15.93 -2.17 46.37
N LYS A 182 -17.07 -1.74 46.89
CA LYS A 182 -18.01 -2.57 47.65
C LYS A 182 -19.16 -3.10 46.79
N SER A 183 -19.09 -2.88 45.47
CA SER A 183 -20.12 -3.35 44.55
C SER A 183 -20.14 -4.87 44.46
N PRO A 184 -21.31 -5.52 44.63
CA PRO A 184 -21.44 -6.97 44.57
C PRO A 184 -21.35 -7.44 43.12
N ARG A 185 -20.34 -8.26 42.82
CA ARG A 185 -20.07 -8.83 41.50
C ARG A 185 -20.37 -10.32 41.51
N VAL A 186 -21.09 -10.76 40.49
CA VAL A 186 -21.49 -12.16 40.30
C VAL A 186 -20.48 -12.86 39.42
N LEU A 187 -19.92 -13.94 39.95
CA LEU A 187 -19.05 -14.86 39.21
C LEU A 187 -19.87 -15.78 38.29
N SER A 188 -19.24 -16.41 37.30
CA SER A 188 -19.92 -17.35 36.39
C SER A 188 -20.55 -18.55 37.11
N CYS A 189 -20.03 -18.92 38.28
CA CYS A 189 -20.62 -19.94 39.15
C CYS A 189 -21.82 -19.45 40.00
N GLY A 190 -22.15 -18.16 39.96
CA GLY A 190 -23.28 -17.55 40.68
C GLY A 190 -22.94 -16.96 42.04
N HIS A 191 -21.75 -17.23 42.59
CA HIS A 191 -21.31 -16.65 43.86
C HIS A 191 -21.03 -15.14 43.72
N THR A 192 -21.40 -14.38 44.76
CA THR A 192 -21.27 -12.92 44.78
C THR A 192 -20.18 -12.48 45.76
N PHE A 193 -19.33 -11.55 45.35
CA PHE A 193 -18.27 -10.95 46.18
C PHE A 193 -18.13 -9.46 45.87
N CYS A 194 -17.55 -8.68 46.78
CA CYS A 194 -17.30 -7.27 46.47
C CYS A 194 -16.11 -7.15 45.50
N LEU A 195 -16.14 -6.12 44.67
CA LEU A 195 -15.10 -5.88 43.67
C LEU A 195 -13.70 -5.83 44.29
N SER A 196 -13.53 -5.17 45.44
CA SER A 196 -12.22 -5.05 46.10
C SER A 196 -11.66 -6.41 46.52
N CYS A 197 -12.51 -7.30 47.05
CA CYS A 197 -12.09 -8.66 47.39
C CYS A 197 -11.75 -9.48 46.15
N LEU A 198 -12.52 -9.35 45.06
CA LEU A 198 -12.20 -10.02 43.80
C LEU A 198 -10.86 -9.55 43.23
N LYS A 199 -10.58 -8.23 43.24
CA LYS A 199 -9.29 -7.66 42.86
C LYS A 199 -8.14 -8.24 43.70
N SER A 200 -8.38 -8.49 44.99
CA SER A 200 -7.36 -9.04 45.90
C SER A 200 -7.05 -10.52 45.69
N ILE A 201 -7.97 -11.31 45.13
CA ILE A 201 -7.79 -12.77 44.94
C ILE A 201 -7.61 -13.19 43.48
N ALA A 202 -7.80 -12.26 42.53
CA ALA A 202 -7.60 -12.53 41.12
C ALA A 202 -6.10 -12.78 40.83
N GLY A 203 -5.81 -13.89 40.15
CA GLY A 203 -4.50 -14.13 39.56
C GLY A 203 -4.36 -13.41 38.21
N THR A 204 -3.23 -13.60 37.53
CA THR A 204 -2.92 -12.90 36.27
C THR A 204 -3.99 -13.14 35.18
N ASN A 205 -4.51 -14.36 35.06
CA ASN A 205 -5.48 -14.74 34.02
C ASN A 205 -6.63 -15.61 34.53
N VAL A 206 -6.60 -16.00 35.81
CA VAL A 206 -7.56 -16.95 36.37
C VAL A 206 -7.99 -16.51 37.75
N LEU A 207 -9.30 -16.51 37.99
CA LEU A 207 -9.91 -16.35 39.29
C LEU A 207 -10.47 -17.69 39.75
N LYS A 208 -10.17 -18.07 40.98
CA LYS A 208 -10.75 -19.26 41.61
C LYS A 208 -11.79 -18.82 42.63
N CYS A 209 -13.03 -19.29 42.48
CA CYS A 209 -14.07 -18.99 43.45
C CYS A 209 -13.70 -19.52 44.85
N PRO A 210 -13.76 -18.71 45.91
CA PRO A 210 -13.47 -19.16 47.28
C PRO A 210 -14.46 -20.19 47.84
N VAL A 211 -15.68 -20.25 47.29
CA VAL A 211 -16.76 -21.10 47.82
C VAL A 211 -16.74 -22.48 47.17
N ASP A 212 -16.88 -22.55 45.84
CA ASP A 212 -17.00 -23.81 45.09
C ASP A 212 -15.72 -24.22 44.35
N ARG A 213 -14.68 -23.39 44.38
CA ARG A 213 -13.38 -23.63 43.73
C ARG A 213 -13.43 -23.69 42.21
N THR A 214 -14.52 -23.26 41.58
CA THR A 214 -14.63 -23.14 40.11
C THR A 214 -13.63 -22.12 39.59
N PHE A 215 -12.96 -22.47 38.49
CA PHE A 215 -12.03 -21.57 37.79
C PHE A 215 -12.78 -20.72 36.77
N ILE A 216 -12.41 -19.44 36.73
CA ILE A 216 -13.00 -18.41 35.89
C ILE A 216 -11.86 -17.76 35.14
N GLU A 217 -11.85 -17.92 33.82
CA GLU A 217 -10.87 -17.26 32.95
C GLU A 217 -11.19 -15.77 32.90
N ILE A 218 -10.21 -14.94 33.27
CA ILE A 218 -10.30 -13.47 33.21
C ILE A 218 -9.50 -13.01 31.98
N ASP A 219 -9.61 -13.72 30.87
CA ASP A 219 -8.70 -13.54 29.74
C ASP A 219 -9.02 -12.28 28.90
N LYS A 220 -10.16 -11.60 29.13
CA LYS A 220 -10.62 -10.49 28.26
C LYS A 220 -11.45 -9.37 28.92
N GLU A 221 -11.77 -9.48 30.20
CA GLU A 221 -12.75 -8.58 30.85
C GLU A 221 -12.20 -8.04 32.18
N ASP A 222 -12.20 -6.71 32.34
CA ASP A 222 -11.89 -6.08 33.62
C ASP A 222 -12.83 -6.65 34.70
N LEU A 223 -12.35 -6.93 35.90
CA LEU A 223 -13.20 -7.37 37.02
C LEU A 223 -14.40 -6.44 37.28
N GLU A 224 -14.31 -5.20 36.82
CA GLU A 224 -15.37 -4.18 36.87
C GLU A 224 -16.52 -4.41 35.86
N SER A 225 -16.30 -5.23 34.84
CA SER A 225 -17.29 -5.62 33.84
C SER A 225 -18.17 -6.79 34.30
N LEU A 226 -17.78 -7.50 35.37
CA LEU A 226 -18.59 -8.56 35.96
C LEU A 226 -20.00 -8.05 36.34
N PRO A 227 -21.07 -8.83 36.10
CA PRO A 227 -22.43 -8.41 36.40
C PRO A 227 -22.61 -7.98 37.86
N LYS A 228 -23.29 -6.85 38.08
CA LYS A 228 -23.65 -6.39 39.43
C LYS A 228 -24.88 -7.14 39.94
N ASN A 229 -24.83 -7.60 41.20
CA ASN A 229 -26.00 -8.17 41.85
C ASN A 229 -26.84 -7.07 42.52
N PHE A 230 -27.83 -6.53 41.80
CA PHE A 230 -28.72 -5.50 42.35
C PHE A 230 -29.67 -6.03 43.44
N ALA A 231 -29.89 -7.34 43.50
CA ALA A 231 -30.80 -7.94 44.46
C ALA A 231 -30.23 -7.78 45.89
N VAL A 232 -28.94 -8.03 46.10
CA VAL A 232 -28.33 -7.87 47.44
C VAL A 232 -28.16 -6.40 47.86
N LEU A 233 -28.29 -5.45 46.93
CA LEU A 233 -28.27 -4.00 47.21
C LEU A 233 -29.63 -3.46 47.65
N HIS A 234 -30.72 -4.03 47.13
CA HIS A 234 -32.07 -3.46 47.26
C HIS A 234 -33.09 -4.38 47.96
N MET A 235 -32.67 -5.55 48.45
CA MET A 235 -33.51 -6.47 49.26
C MET A 235 -33.30 -6.30 50.77
#